data_AF-A0A7S2YHL8-F1
#
_entry.id   AF-A0A7S2YHL8-F1
#
_cell.length_a   1.000
_cell.length_b   1.000
_cell.length_c   1.000
_cell.angle_alpha   90.00
_cell.angle_beta   90.00
_cell.angle_gamma   90.00
#
_symmetry.space_group_name_H-M   'P 1'
#
loop_
_entity.id
_entity.type
_entity.pdbx_description
1 polymer ?
#
loop_
_entity_poly.entity_id
_entity_poly.type
_entity_poly.pdbx_seq_one_letter_code
_entity_poly.pdbx_strand_id
1 'polypeptide(L)'
;AFQCGSFLLWLLLCFCCIDSTSASRQAGMSLLCQSFGHRFWTNHLGARSRTSHRNFQTVSNRIQRRNSSTVLAFQSHSFSNHPKNCNKNKNPLPPSCCFLGRSLTTTAKGATQFPDLPTDIMTSEDDDNTKYTPYEQWVRRLYMTNLFHPVKLGLQNIQQLYQALGHALDNVPVLHVAGTNGKGSVVYKLASTLQAADLNVGMFVSPHISSFRERMQVNGNYITEDQVVEWMPRIYQICEQQDIPATFFEITTALALLFFAEQKVDVVVLETGLGGRLDSTNVLTQPTMAIITSIGLEHTRILGDTIELIALEKGGIIKSGRPVLVGPHVPHDVLRQCAQDKQASGYYISDDLVPPPSSSSPDNTEENLVDYDLENARIAQAALKLLQDMQGDDPQ
;
A
#
# COMPACT_ATOMS: atom_id res chain seq x y z
N ALA A 1 11.48 22.06 -24.45
CA ALA A 1 12.15 22.78 -23.34
C ALA A 1 11.97 24.30 -23.51
N PHE A 2 11.10 24.90 -22.70
CA PHE A 2 10.97 26.32 -22.30
C PHE A 2 9.50 26.54 -21.92
N GLN A 3 9.14 26.24 -20.66
CA GLN A 3 8.06 26.84 -19.85
C GLN A 3 7.75 25.96 -18.62
N CYS A 4 8.73 25.81 -17.72
CA CYS A 4 8.45 25.45 -16.31
C CYS A 4 8.98 26.49 -15.32
N GLY A 5 9.69 27.53 -15.79
CA GLY A 5 10.24 28.59 -14.92
C GLY A 5 9.22 29.61 -14.41
N SER A 6 8.02 29.68 -15.00
CA SER A 6 7.03 30.72 -14.67
C SER A 6 6.04 30.31 -13.57
N PHE A 7 5.96 29.02 -13.23
CA PHE A 7 5.08 28.52 -12.16
C PHE A 7 5.74 28.63 -10.77
N LEU A 8 7.06 28.44 -10.69
CA LEU A 8 7.82 28.62 -9.44
C LEU A 8 7.88 30.09 -9.00
N LEU A 9 7.93 31.03 -9.94
CA LEU A 9 7.94 32.46 -9.64
C LEU A 9 6.57 32.95 -9.12
N TRP A 10 5.48 32.28 -9.54
CA TRP A 10 4.12 32.58 -9.07
C TRP A 10 3.91 32.13 -7.62
N LEU A 11 4.42 30.96 -7.25
CA LEU A 11 4.40 30.43 -5.88
C LEU A 11 5.29 31.23 -4.91
N LEU A 12 6.46 31.69 -5.36
CA LEU A 12 7.35 32.53 -4.55
C LEU A 12 6.79 33.94 -4.29
N LEU A 13 6.06 34.53 -5.24
CA LEU A 13 5.40 35.82 -5.04
C LEU A 13 4.17 35.72 -4.11
N CYS A 14 3.44 34.59 -4.12
CA CYS A 14 2.36 34.35 -3.17
C CYS A 14 2.86 34.19 -1.72
N PHE A 15 4.04 33.57 -1.51
CA PHE A 15 4.63 33.43 -0.18
C PHE A 15 5.15 34.75 0.40
N CYS A 16 5.66 35.66 -0.44
CA CYS A 16 6.10 36.98 0.02
C CYS A 16 4.95 37.93 0.39
N CYS A 17 3.70 37.61 0.05
CA CYS A 17 2.53 38.44 0.31
C CYS A 17 1.78 38.14 1.62
N ILE A 18 2.18 37.09 2.36
CA ILE A 18 1.52 36.73 3.63
C ILE A 18 2.05 37.56 4.82
N ASP A 19 3.19 38.26 4.67
CA ASP A 19 3.86 38.98 5.76
C ASP A 19 3.83 40.53 5.66
N SER A 20 2.80 41.14 5.07
CA SER A 20 2.67 42.61 5.12
C SER A 20 1.29 43.09 5.55
N THR A 21 1.22 43.64 6.76
CA THR A 21 0.06 44.30 7.34
C THR A 21 -0.12 45.72 6.77
N SER A 22 -0.76 45.88 5.61
CA SER A 22 -1.43 47.15 5.26
C SER A 22 -2.45 46.99 4.13
N ALA A 23 -3.68 47.47 4.36
CA ALA A 23 -4.83 47.31 3.47
C ALA A 23 -4.77 48.13 2.16
N SER A 24 -3.78 49.00 1.97
CA SER A 24 -3.68 49.90 0.81
C SER A 24 -2.93 49.31 -0.40
N ARG A 25 -2.31 48.13 -0.30
CA ARG A 25 -1.64 47.45 -1.44
C ARG A 25 -2.49 46.39 -2.15
N GLN A 26 -3.62 45.96 -1.59
CA GLN A 26 -4.49 44.96 -2.22
C GLN A 26 -5.34 45.52 -3.38
N ALA A 27 -5.67 46.82 -3.37
CA ALA A 27 -6.52 47.42 -4.40
C ALA A 27 -5.79 47.65 -5.75
N GLY A 28 -4.47 47.90 -5.74
CA GLY A 28 -3.68 48.17 -6.95
C GLY A 28 -3.38 46.94 -7.81
N MET A 29 -3.32 45.74 -7.23
CA MET A 29 -2.96 44.50 -7.95
C MET A 29 -4.16 43.73 -8.52
N SER A 30 -5.39 44.03 -8.08
CA SER A 30 -6.63 43.50 -8.66
C SER A 30 -6.83 43.93 -10.12
N LEU A 31 -6.48 45.18 -10.46
CA LEU A 31 -6.60 45.72 -11.82
C LEU A 31 -5.56 45.16 -12.81
N LEU A 32 -4.40 44.70 -12.32
CA LEU A 32 -3.34 44.11 -13.16
C LEU A 32 -3.63 42.65 -13.54
N CYS A 33 -4.31 41.88 -12.69
CA CYS A 33 -4.74 40.51 -13.03
C CYS A 33 -5.88 40.47 -14.05
N GLN A 34 -6.78 41.46 -14.04
CA GLN A 34 -7.91 41.49 -14.96
C GLN A 34 -7.53 41.84 -16.42
N SER A 35 -6.45 42.61 -16.64
CA SER A 35 -6.04 42.97 -18.02
C SER A 35 -5.23 41.87 -18.73
N PHE A 36 -4.55 40.99 -17.98
CA PHE A 36 -3.78 39.88 -18.55
C PHE A 36 -4.65 38.65 -18.90
N GLY A 37 -5.72 38.38 -18.15
CA GLY A 37 -6.64 37.27 -18.42
C GLY A 37 -7.42 37.43 -19.73
N HIS A 38 -7.73 38.67 -20.14
CA HIS A 38 -8.58 38.92 -21.31
C HIS A 38 -7.83 38.84 -22.66
N ARG A 39 -6.49 38.89 -22.67
CA ARG A 39 -5.67 38.73 -23.90
C ARG A 39 -5.26 37.28 -24.20
N PHE A 40 -5.32 36.39 -23.21
CA PHE A 40 -4.96 34.97 -23.39
C PHE A 40 -6.11 34.16 -24.01
N TRP A 41 -7.36 34.57 -23.77
CA TRP A 41 -8.55 33.82 -24.16
C TRP A 41 -9.04 34.03 -25.60
N THR A 42 -8.57 35.08 -26.29
CA THR A 42 -9.04 35.40 -27.66
C THR A 42 -8.18 34.82 -28.79
N ASN A 43 -7.02 34.22 -28.52
CA ASN A 43 -6.06 33.83 -29.57
C ASN A 43 -5.87 32.32 -29.80
N HIS A 44 -6.52 31.41 -29.06
CA HIS A 44 -6.23 29.96 -29.20
C HIS A 44 -7.39 28.98 -29.34
N LEU A 45 -8.63 29.45 -29.57
CA LEU A 45 -9.74 28.56 -29.97
C LEU A 45 -10.44 29.09 -31.23
N GLY A 46 -9.72 29.01 -32.34
CA GLY A 46 -10.27 29.12 -33.68
C GLY A 46 -10.02 27.83 -34.45
N ALA A 47 -11.10 27.22 -34.94
CA ALA A 47 -11.15 26.07 -35.86
C ALA A 47 -11.03 24.66 -35.25
N ARG A 48 -12.20 24.04 -35.01
CA ARG A 48 -12.73 22.88 -35.78
C ARG A 48 -13.85 22.20 -35.00
N SER A 49 -15.08 22.32 -35.47
CA SER A 49 -16.16 21.38 -35.19
C SER A 49 -16.81 20.95 -36.50
N ARG A 50 -16.96 19.64 -36.68
CA ARG A 50 -18.08 18.94 -37.36
C ARG A 50 -17.68 17.49 -37.62
N THR A 51 -18.07 16.61 -36.70
CA THR A 51 -18.82 15.36 -36.92
C THR A 51 -18.65 14.43 -35.72
N SER A 52 -19.68 14.36 -34.87
CA SER A 52 -20.12 13.17 -34.10
C SER A 52 -21.02 13.64 -32.96
N HIS A 53 -22.19 14.15 -33.33
CA HIS A 53 -23.32 14.38 -32.43
C HIS A 53 -24.38 13.34 -32.76
N ARG A 54 -24.23 12.14 -32.18
CA ARG A 54 -25.26 11.11 -32.02
C ARG A 54 -24.63 9.97 -31.24
N ASN A 55 -24.82 9.97 -29.92
CA ASN A 55 -24.80 8.82 -28.99
C ASN A 55 -24.65 9.22 -27.51
N PHE A 56 -25.03 10.45 -27.11
CA PHE A 56 -24.98 10.88 -25.70
C PHE A 56 -26.32 11.34 -25.12
N GLN A 57 -27.45 10.93 -25.72
CA GLN A 57 -28.80 11.25 -25.21
C GLN A 57 -29.63 10.03 -24.80
N THR A 58 -29.05 8.82 -24.71
CA THR A 58 -29.80 7.60 -24.37
C THR A 58 -29.42 6.94 -23.05
N VAL A 59 -28.56 7.56 -22.23
CA VAL A 59 -28.19 7.02 -20.89
C VAL A 59 -28.66 7.90 -19.73
N SER A 60 -29.01 9.17 -19.97
CA SER A 60 -29.47 10.08 -18.91
C SER A 60 -30.95 9.92 -18.51
N ASN A 61 -31.72 9.03 -19.16
CA ASN A 61 -33.15 8.82 -18.86
C ASN A 61 -33.47 7.45 -18.22
N ARG A 62 -32.47 6.67 -17.77
CA ARG A 62 -32.69 5.41 -17.04
C ARG A 62 -32.31 5.43 -15.55
N ILE A 63 -31.81 6.54 -15.02
CA ILE A 63 -31.39 6.67 -13.61
C ILE A 63 -32.32 7.60 -12.79
N GLN A 64 -33.44 8.07 -13.37
CA GLN A 64 -34.44 8.90 -12.67
C GLN A 64 -35.82 8.24 -12.52
N ARG A 65 -35.90 6.92 -12.61
CA ARG A 65 -37.10 6.13 -12.29
C ARG A 65 -36.77 4.86 -11.51
N ARG A 66 -36.19 5.01 -10.33
CA ARG A 66 -36.08 3.98 -9.28
C ARG A 66 -35.62 4.67 -7.99
N ASN A 67 -36.55 5.39 -7.36
CA ASN A 67 -36.55 5.73 -5.93
C ASN A 67 -37.78 6.61 -5.66
N SER A 68 -38.94 5.96 -5.63
CA SER A 68 -40.18 6.51 -5.08
C SER A 68 -41.04 5.31 -4.67
N SER A 69 -41.71 5.39 -3.52
CA SER A 69 -42.39 4.32 -2.76
C SER A 69 -41.42 3.51 -1.89
N THR A 70 -41.45 3.52 -0.55
CA THR A 70 -42.63 3.43 0.31
C THR A 70 -42.33 4.05 1.69
N VAL A 71 -43.21 4.95 2.14
CA VAL A 71 -43.38 5.39 3.53
C VAL A 71 -44.67 4.75 4.07
N LEU A 72 -44.65 4.33 5.34
CA LEU A 72 -45.73 4.15 6.34
C LEU A 72 -45.37 2.93 7.22
N ALA A 73 -45.56 2.86 8.54
CA ALA A 73 -45.89 3.81 9.61
C ALA A 73 -45.90 3.01 10.94
N PHE A 74 -45.46 3.65 12.03
CA PHE A 74 -45.89 3.50 13.43
C PHE A 74 -45.95 2.12 14.11
N GLN A 75 -45.24 2.00 15.25
CA GLN A 75 -45.90 2.06 16.56
C GLN A 75 -44.91 2.31 17.71
N SER A 76 -45.33 3.24 18.58
CA SER A 76 -44.76 3.64 19.85
C SER A 76 -45.15 2.68 20.98
N HIS A 77 -44.23 2.39 21.91
CA HIS A 77 -44.58 2.16 23.31
C HIS A 77 -43.48 2.63 24.26
N SER A 78 -43.94 2.95 25.46
CA SER A 78 -43.41 3.94 26.39
C SER A 78 -43.00 3.29 27.71
N PHE A 79 -41.98 3.84 28.37
CA PHE A 79 -41.72 3.90 29.83
C PHE A 79 -41.80 2.62 30.71
N SER A 80 -40.72 2.35 31.48
CA SER A 80 -40.75 2.39 32.96
C SER A 80 -39.35 2.34 33.61
N ASN A 81 -39.25 3.01 34.76
CA ASN A 81 -38.08 3.29 35.59
C ASN A 81 -37.69 2.16 36.58
N HIS A 82 -36.37 2.01 36.86
CA HIS A 82 -35.66 1.76 38.15
C HIS A 82 -36.03 0.56 39.08
N PRO A 83 -35.25 0.25 40.16
CA PRO A 83 -33.82 0.51 40.49
C PRO A 83 -33.04 -0.67 41.18
N LYS A 84 -31.72 -0.49 41.34
CA LYS A 84 -30.79 -0.85 42.47
C LYS A 84 -30.90 -2.21 43.19
N ASN A 85 -29.77 -2.94 43.32
CA ASN A 85 -29.12 -3.12 44.64
C ASN A 85 -27.68 -3.68 44.60
N CYS A 86 -26.84 -3.13 45.49
CA CYS A 86 -25.52 -3.63 45.90
C CYS A 86 -25.64 -4.79 46.91
N ASN A 87 -24.69 -5.74 46.93
CA ASN A 87 -23.85 -5.97 48.14
C ASN A 87 -22.72 -7.01 47.96
N LYS A 88 -21.50 -6.56 48.30
CA LYS A 88 -20.42 -7.20 49.09
C LYS A 88 -20.58 -8.68 49.50
N ASN A 89 -19.58 -9.53 49.27
CA ASN A 89 -18.40 -9.77 50.15
C ASN A 89 -17.74 -11.16 49.93
N LYS A 90 -16.40 -11.15 49.90
CA LYS A 90 -15.43 -12.11 50.50
C LYS A 90 -15.20 -13.52 49.90
N ASN A 91 -14.01 -13.67 49.32
CA ASN A 91 -13.11 -14.85 49.30
C ASN A 91 -12.86 -15.45 50.72
N PRO A 92 -12.30 -16.69 50.92
CA PRO A 92 -11.33 -17.38 50.04
C PRO A 92 -11.47 -18.93 49.87
N LEU A 93 -10.72 -19.45 48.88
CA LEU A 93 -10.30 -20.85 48.60
C LEU A 93 -9.24 -21.37 49.62
N PRO A 94 -8.66 -22.60 49.52
CA PRO A 94 -9.02 -23.95 48.95
C PRO A 94 -8.72 -25.07 50.03
N PRO A 95 -8.33 -26.37 49.81
CA PRO A 95 -8.00 -27.15 48.59
C PRO A 95 -8.39 -28.66 48.53
N SER A 96 -8.25 -29.25 47.32
CA SER A 96 -7.75 -30.61 46.97
C SER A 96 -8.45 -31.13 45.68
N CYS A 97 -7.74 -31.27 44.56
CA CYS A 97 -6.99 -32.46 44.10
C CYS A 97 -7.87 -33.70 43.87
N CYS A 98 -8.19 -34.04 42.61
CA CYS A 98 -8.30 -35.42 42.12
C CYS A 98 -8.38 -35.50 40.59
N PHE A 99 -7.83 -36.61 40.11
CA PHE A 99 -7.41 -36.97 38.75
C PHE A 99 -8.53 -37.66 37.93
N LEU A 100 -8.23 -37.83 36.64
CA LEU A 100 -8.72 -38.85 35.68
C LEU A 100 -10.04 -38.63 34.91
N GLY A 101 -9.86 -38.40 33.60
CA GLY A 101 -10.27 -39.41 32.61
C GLY A 101 -11.29 -38.97 31.56
N ARG A 102 -10.86 -38.83 30.29
CA ARG A 102 -11.27 -39.68 29.14
C ARG A 102 -10.97 -39.02 27.79
N SER A 103 -10.33 -39.82 26.93
CA SER A 103 -10.60 -40.05 25.50
C SER A 103 -11.01 -38.85 24.64
N LEU A 104 -10.05 -38.32 23.88
CA LEU A 104 -10.31 -37.44 22.74
C LEU A 104 -10.33 -38.26 21.44
N THR A 105 -11.50 -38.40 20.85
CA THR A 105 -11.67 -38.54 19.40
C THR A 105 -11.57 -37.14 18.79
N THR A 106 -10.49 -36.83 18.08
CA THR A 106 -10.34 -35.55 17.38
C THR A 106 -10.79 -35.66 15.92
N THR A 107 -11.98 -35.14 15.65
CA THR A 107 -12.37 -34.62 14.34
C THR A 107 -11.69 -33.27 14.11
N ALA A 108 -11.15 -33.07 12.91
CA ALA A 108 -10.53 -31.85 12.43
C ALA A 108 -11.48 -30.64 12.47
N LYS A 109 -11.00 -29.54 13.06
CA LYS A 109 -11.43 -28.14 12.80
C LYS A 109 -10.38 -27.21 13.43
N GLY A 110 -9.36 -26.85 12.64
CA GLY A 110 -8.41 -25.82 12.99
C GLY A 110 -8.90 -24.46 12.47
N ALA A 111 -9.78 -23.80 13.22
CA ALA A 111 -9.95 -22.36 13.10
C ALA A 111 -8.98 -21.73 14.11
N THR A 112 -7.98 -21.00 13.62
CA THR A 112 -7.07 -20.21 14.47
C THR A 112 -7.89 -19.16 15.20
N GLN A 113 -8.26 -19.44 16.45
CA GLN A 113 -8.79 -18.44 17.37
C GLN A 113 -7.63 -17.57 17.86
N PHE A 114 -7.66 -16.30 17.47
CA PHE A 114 -6.81 -15.28 18.06
C PHE A 114 -7.19 -15.12 19.55
N PRO A 115 -6.23 -14.97 20.47
CA PRO A 115 -6.55 -14.69 21.86
C PRO A 115 -7.10 -13.26 22.00
N ASP A 116 -8.26 -13.12 22.63
CA ASP A 116 -8.84 -11.83 23.01
C ASP A 116 -7.95 -11.16 24.07
N LEU A 117 -7.57 -9.90 23.83
CA LEU A 117 -6.76 -9.09 24.75
C LEU A 117 -7.54 -7.86 25.22
N PRO A 118 -7.33 -7.36 26.46
CA PRO A 118 -8.10 -6.26 27.03
C PRO A 118 -7.81 -4.91 26.34
N THR A 119 -8.86 -4.16 26.03
CA THR A 119 -8.85 -2.83 25.38
C THR A 119 -8.78 -1.66 26.36
N ASP A 120 -7.88 -1.69 27.33
CA ASP A 120 -7.75 -0.58 28.30
C ASP A 120 -6.40 0.13 28.18
N ILE A 121 -6.23 1.01 27.20
CA ILE A 121 -5.18 2.05 27.25
C ILE A 121 -5.65 3.34 26.56
N MET A 122 -5.80 4.41 27.37
CA MET A 122 -5.44 5.82 27.15
C MET A 122 -6.45 6.77 27.85
N THR A 123 -6.30 6.95 29.17
CA THR A 123 -6.86 8.10 29.89
C THR A 123 -5.75 8.78 30.68
N SER A 124 -4.94 9.60 30.01
CA SER A 124 -4.29 10.74 30.67
C SER A 124 -5.07 11.99 30.25
N GLU A 125 -5.67 12.64 31.23
CA GLU A 125 -6.47 13.85 31.11
C GLU A 125 -5.57 15.05 30.75
N ASP A 126 -5.18 15.16 29.48
CA ASP A 126 -4.62 16.40 28.93
C ASP A 126 -5.50 16.87 27.75
N ASP A 127 -5.75 18.18 27.72
CA ASP A 127 -6.78 18.95 27.00
C ASP A 127 -6.77 18.88 25.43
N ASP A 128 -6.13 17.87 24.82
CA ASP A 128 -6.00 17.70 23.35
C ASP A 128 -6.84 16.52 22.79
N ASN A 129 -7.47 15.72 23.65
CA ASN A 129 -8.15 14.48 23.25
C ASN A 129 -9.47 14.68 22.48
N THR A 130 -9.90 15.92 22.27
CA THR A 130 -11.13 16.27 21.52
C THR A 130 -10.87 16.80 20.09
N LYS A 131 -9.61 17.07 19.73
CA LYS A 131 -9.28 17.75 18.47
C LYS A 131 -9.14 16.80 17.27
N TYR A 132 -8.79 15.54 17.52
CA TYR A 132 -8.50 14.55 16.50
C TYR A 132 -9.38 13.32 16.68
N THR A 133 -9.82 12.77 15.55
CA THR A 133 -10.49 11.47 15.52
C THR A 133 -9.55 10.36 16.03
N PRO A 134 -10.07 9.23 16.54
CA PRO A 134 -9.23 8.11 16.97
C PRO A 134 -8.24 7.63 15.89
N TYR A 135 -8.67 7.61 14.63
CA TYR A 135 -7.81 7.28 13.49
C TYR A 135 -6.64 8.28 13.35
N GLU A 136 -6.92 9.58 13.37
CA GLU A 136 -5.89 10.62 13.27
C GLU A 136 -4.89 10.54 14.43
N GLN A 137 -5.34 10.22 15.64
CA GLN A 137 -4.48 10.03 16.79
C GLN A 137 -3.48 8.89 16.57
N TRP A 138 -3.94 7.72 16.09
CA TRP A 138 -3.07 6.59 15.81
C TRP A 138 -2.09 6.83 14.67
N VAL A 139 -2.55 7.47 13.58
CA VAL A 139 -1.68 7.82 12.46
C VAL A 139 -0.63 8.85 12.89
N ARG A 140 -0.99 9.82 13.72
CA ARG A 140 -0.03 10.78 14.31
C ARG A 140 0.99 10.08 15.19
N ARG A 141 0.56 9.18 16.09
CA ARG A 141 1.47 8.37 16.90
C ARG A 141 2.46 7.60 16.02
N LEU A 142 1.96 6.99 14.93
CA LEU A 142 2.79 6.29 13.96
C LEU A 142 3.83 7.20 13.29
N TYR A 143 3.47 8.41 12.88
CA TYR A 143 4.44 9.35 12.31
C TYR A 143 5.50 9.82 13.31
N MET A 144 5.22 9.74 14.60
CA MET A 144 6.16 10.10 15.65
C MET A 144 7.11 8.95 16.05
N THR A 145 6.86 7.71 15.62
CA THR A 145 7.64 6.52 16.03
C THR A 145 9.15 6.66 15.75
N ASN A 146 9.51 7.18 14.57
CA ASN A 146 10.92 7.33 14.17
C ASN A 146 11.59 8.60 14.73
N LEU A 147 10.86 9.47 15.44
CA LEU A 147 11.47 10.65 16.09
C LEU A 147 12.32 10.25 17.30
N PHE A 148 11.92 9.18 17.98
CA PHE A 148 12.54 8.77 19.25
C PHE A 148 13.46 7.54 19.12
N HIS A 149 13.34 6.79 18.02
CA HIS A 149 14.13 5.60 17.76
C HIS A 149 14.89 5.74 16.43
N PRO A 150 16.23 5.81 16.45
CA PRO A 150 17.00 5.84 15.21
C PRO A 150 16.76 4.54 14.42
N VAL A 151 16.51 4.68 13.12
CA VAL A 151 16.29 3.55 12.21
C VAL A 151 17.53 2.65 12.22
N LYS A 152 17.38 1.45 12.78
CA LYS A 152 18.38 0.38 12.64
C LYS A 152 18.02 -0.42 11.40
N LEU A 153 18.97 -0.53 10.47
CA LEU A 153 18.82 -1.40 9.31
C LEU A 153 18.89 -2.87 9.77
N GLY A 154 17.85 -3.65 9.46
CA GLY A 154 17.78 -5.06 9.82
C GLY A 154 16.36 -5.60 9.70
N LEU A 155 16.24 -6.92 9.61
CA LEU A 155 14.94 -7.60 9.58
C LEU A 155 14.46 -8.06 10.96
N GLN A 156 15.27 -7.87 12.01
CA GLN A 156 15.03 -8.47 13.33
C GLN A 156 13.70 -8.02 13.95
N ASN A 157 13.43 -6.71 13.97
CA ASN A 157 12.21 -6.19 14.58
C ASN A 157 10.96 -6.65 13.83
N ILE A 158 10.95 -6.54 12.49
CA ILE A 158 9.83 -7.02 11.68
C ILE A 158 9.65 -8.54 11.76
N GLN A 159 10.72 -9.32 11.88
CA GLN A 159 10.64 -10.77 12.06
C GLN A 159 9.97 -11.12 13.39
N GLN A 160 10.39 -10.48 14.49
CA GLN A 160 9.77 -10.66 15.80
C GLN A 160 8.30 -10.25 15.78
N LEU A 161 7.99 -9.09 15.17
CA LEU A 161 6.62 -8.61 15.06
C LEU A 161 5.75 -9.54 14.21
N TYR A 162 6.24 -10.00 13.06
CA TYR A 162 5.52 -10.94 12.19
C TYR A 162 5.27 -12.28 12.88
N GLN A 163 6.26 -12.78 13.63
CA GLN A 163 6.12 -13.97 14.47
C GLN A 163 5.06 -13.79 15.56
N ALA A 164 5.07 -12.66 16.27
CA ALA A 164 4.09 -12.34 17.31
C ALA A 164 2.66 -12.19 16.76
N LEU A 165 2.53 -11.80 15.50
CA LEU A 165 1.26 -11.74 14.77
C LEU A 165 0.81 -13.10 14.21
N GLY A 166 1.58 -14.16 14.46
CA GLY A 166 1.20 -15.53 14.11
C GLY A 166 1.40 -15.89 12.64
N HIS A 167 2.36 -15.25 11.95
CA HIS A 167 2.71 -15.60 10.58
C HIS A 167 1.53 -15.47 9.60
N ALA A 168 0.86 -14.32 9.65
CA ALA A 168 -0.47 -14.10 9.09
C ALA A 168 -0.63 -14.43 7.60
N LEU A 169 0.45 -14.48 6.80
CA LEU A 169 0.41 -14.69 5.34
C LEU A 169 1.26 -15.86 4.83
N ASP A 170 1.75 -16.77 5.68
CA ASP A 170 2.70 -17.82 5.25
C ASP A 170 2.14 -18.76 4.14
N ASN A 171 0.82 -18.88 4.03
CA ASN A 171 0.15 -19.70 3.01
C ASN A 171 -0.50 -18.89 1.88
N VAL A 172 -0.25 -17.58 1.81
CA VAL A 172 -0.82 -16.70 0.78
C VAL A 172 0.22 -16.45 -0.30
N PRO A 173 -0.09 -16.68 -1.59
CA PRO A 173 0.77 -16.30 -2.71
C PRO A 173 1.18 -14.83 -2.66
N VAL A 174 2.47 -14.54 -2.87
CA VAL A 174 3.01 -13.17 -2.85
C VAL A 174 3.82 -12.88 -4.10
N LEU A 175 3.50 -11.77 -4.78
CA LEU A 175 4.34 -11.15 -5.80
C LEU A 175 5.11 -10.01 -5.14
N HIS A 176 6.41 -10.19 -4.93
CA HIS A 176 7.24 -9.23 -4.22
C HIS A 176 8.00 -8.35 -5.22
N VAL A 177 7.72 -7.04 -5.22
CA VAL A 177 8.18 -6.11 -6.24
C VAL A 177 9.18 -5.12 -5.67
N ALA A 178 10.40 -5.15 -6.19
CA ALA A 178 11.46 -4.17 -5.94
C ALA A 178 11.86 -3.44 -7.23
N GLY A 179 12.63 -2.38 -7.08
CA GLY A 179 13.15 -1.57 -8.20
C GLY A 179 13.40 -0.12 -7.81
N THR A 180 14.07 0.61 -8.68
CA THR A 180 14.28 2.05 -8.52
C THR A 180 13.02 2.80 -8.95
N ASN A 181 12.64 2.65 -10.21
CA ASN A 181 11.41 3.22 -10.77
C ASN A 181 10.46 2.12 -11.23
N GLY A 182 9.16 2.44 -11.27
CA GLY A 182 8.14 1.54 -11.83
C GLY A 182 7.51 0.54 -10.85
N LYS A 183 8.04 0.40 -9.63
CA LYS A 183 7.50 -0.50 -8.58
C LYS A 183 6.00 -0.37 -8.40
N GLY A 184 5.53 0.80 -7.94
CA GLY A 184 4.11 1.08 -7.77
C GLY A 184 3.28 0.86 -9.04
N SER A 185 3.76 1.29 -10.21
CA SER A 185 3.03 1.09 -11.48
C SER A 185 2.84 -0.39 -11.80
N VAL A 186 3.90 -1.21 -11.67
CA VAL A 186 3.83 -2.67 -11.86
C VAL A 186 2.90 -3.30 -10.83
N VAL A 187 2.98 -2.91 -9.56
CA VAL A 187 2.10 -3.40 -8.48
C VAL A 187 0.63 -3.10 -8.79
N TYR A 188 0.30 -1.88 -9.19
CA TYR A 188 -1.07 -1.50 -9.58
C TYR A 188 -1.58 -2.30 -10.78
N LYS A 189 -0.76 -2.48 -11.83
CA LYS A 189 -1.15 -3.24 -13.03
C LYS A 189 -1.38 -4.72 -12.72
N LEU A 190 -0.50 -5.32 -11.91
CA LEU A 190 -0.66 -6.70 -11.43
C LEU A 190 -1.92 -6.85 -10.59
N ALA A 191 -2.09 -6.00 -9.58
CA ALA A 191 -3.25 -6.08 -8.69
C ALA A 191 -4.57 -5.89 -9.44
N SER A 192 -4.64 -4.91 -10.34
CA SER A 192 -5.83 -4.66 -11.16
C SER A 192 -6.16 -5.82 -12.08
N THR A 193 -5.15 -6.46 -12.67
CA THR A 193 -5.36 -7.59 -13.59
C THR A 193 -5.77 -8.86 -12.85
N LEU A 194 -5.15 -9.14 -11.70
CA LEU A 194 -5.52 -10.28 -10.84
C LEU A 194 -6.93 -10.09 -10.26
N GLN A 195 -7.30 -8.87 -9.87
CA GLN A 195 -8.65 -8.53 -9.45
C GLN A 195 -9.67 -8.72 -10.59
N ALA A 196 -9.32 -8.33 -11.82
CA ALA A 196 -10.16 -8.57 -13.00
C ALA A 196 -10.29 -10.06 -13.36
N ALA A 197 -9.42 -10.92 -12.82
CA ALA A 197 -9.52 -12.37 -12.88
C ALA A 197 -10.26 -12.98 -11.67
N ASP A 198 -11.07 -12.17 -10.98
CA ASP A 198 -11.92 -12.54 -9.84
C ASP A 198 -11.15 -13.06 -8.60
N LEU A 199 -9.85 -12.77 -8.49
CA LEU A 199 -9.08 -13.03 -7.27
C LEU A 199 -9.30 -11.91 -6.25
N ASN A 200 -9.32 -12.27 -4.96
CA ASN A 200 -9.27 -11.32 -3.86
C ASN A 200 -7.82 -10.87 -3.64
N VAL A 201 -7.47 -9.64 -4.04
CA VAL A 201 -6.08 -9.18 -4.10
C VAL A 201 -5.78 -8.17 -3.01
N GLY A 202 -4.79 -8.47 -2.17
CA GLY A 202 -4.14 -7.52 -1.29
C GLY A 202 -3.04 -6.74 -2.03
N MET A 203 -3.02 -5.42 -1.91
CA MET A 203 -2.04 -4.56 -2.54
C MET A 203 -1.38 -3.67 -1.49
N PHE A 204 -0.05 -3.69 -1.43
CA PHE A 204 0.75 -2.82 -0.57
C PHE A 204 1.67 -1.93 -1.41
N VAL A 205 1.56 -0.61 -1.22
CA VAL A 205 2.33 0.41 -1.96
C VAL A 205 2.91 1.48 -1.05
N SER A 206 3.99 2.12 -1.49
CA SER A 206 4.60 3.24 -0.76
C SER A 206 5.35 4.22 -1.65
N PRO A 207 5.40 5.52 -1.30
CA PRO A 207 4.64 6.20 -0.24
C PRO A 207 3.15 6.38 -0.61
N HIS A 208 2.37 7.01 0.27
CA HIS A 208 1.04 7.52 -0.09
C HIS A 208 1.12 8.97 -0.58
N ILE A 209 0.07 9.43 -1.27
CA ILE A 209 -0.06 10.80 -1.79
C ILE A 209 -0.94 11.64 -0.86
N SER A 210 -2.16 11.20 -0.55
CA SER A 210 -3.14 12.00 0.20
C SER A 210 -3.56 11.37 1.53
N SER A 211 -3.65 10.04 1.59
CA SER A 211 -4.11 9.31 2.77
C SER A 211 -3.19 8.14 3.10
N PHE A 212 -2.86 7.96 4.40
CA PHE A 212 -2.11 6.79 4.89
C PHE A 212 -2.71 5.47 4.41
N ARG A 213 -4.04 5.42 4.30
CA ARG A 213 -4.83 4.25 3.89
C ARG A 213 -4.55 3.80 2.46
N GLU A 214 -4.03 4.67 1.59
CA GLU A 214 -3.63 4.31 0.22
C GLU A 214 -2.57 3.21 0.18
N ARG A 215 -1.77 3.09 1.25
CA ARG A 215 -0.67 2.13 1.34
C ARG A 215 -1.11 0.68 1.33
N MET A 216 -2.35 0.38 1.73
CA MET A 216 -2.84 -0.99 1.86
C MET A 216 -4.30 -1.08 1.42
N GLN A 217 -4.54 -1.90 0.42
CA GLN A 217 -5.85 -2.00 -0.25
C GLN A 217 -6.20 -3.47 -0.50
N VAL A 218 -7.49 -3.78 -0.50
CA VAL A 218 -8.02 -5.05 -0.97
C VAL A 218 -9.05 -4.79 -2.06
N ASN A 219 -8.82 -5.33 -3.25
CA ASN A 219 -9.66 -5.11 -4.45
C ASN A 219 -9.92 -3.63 -4.76
N GLY A 220 -8.89 -2.79 -4.59
CA GLY A 220 -8.96 -1.34 -4.81
C GLY A 220 -9.64 -0.55 -3.68
N ASN A 221 -10.12 -1.21 -2.62
CA ASN A 221 -10.67 -0.55 -1.45
C ASN A 221 -9.60 -0.38 -0.39
N TYR A 222 -9.41 0.86 0.08
CA TYR A 222 -8.44 1.15 1.14
C TYR A 222 -8.89 0.50 2.45
N ILE A 223 -7.93 0.14 3.32
CA ILE A 223 -8.24 -0.16 4.73
C ILE A 223 -9.12 0.95 5.32
N THR A 224 -10.13 0.60 6.12
CA THR A 224 -11.01 1.60 6.75
C THR A 224 -10.32 2.26 7.93
N GLU A 225 -10.80 3.43 8.34
CA GLU A 225 -10.30 4.09 9.54
C GLU A 225 -10.55 3.26 10.79
N ASP A 226 -11.72 2.62 10.89
CA ASP A 226 -12.07 1.73 11.99
C ASP A 226 -11.12 0.53 12.09
N GLN A 227 -10.76 -0.08 10.95
CA GLN A 227 -9.78 -1.19 10.93
C GLN A 227 -8.39 -0.72 11.39
N VAL A 228 -7.98 0.50 11.03
CA VAL A 228 -6.72 1.06 11.55
C VAL A 228 -6.78 1.25 13.07
N VAL A 229 -7.90 1.78 13.58
CA VAL A 229 -8.13 1.99 15.02
C VAL A 229 -8.20 0.66 15.78
N GLU A 230 -8.71 -0.39 15.16
CA GLU A 230 -8.77 -1.74 15.73
C GLU A 230 -7.37 -2.37 15.84
N TRP A 231 -6.57 -2.32 14.76
CA TRP A 231 -5.33 -3.08 14.67
C TRP A 231 -4.09 -2.35 15.23
N MET A 232 -4.02 -1.02 15.13
CA MET A 232 -2.87 -0.26 15.64
C MET A 232 -2.59 -0.49 17.13
N PRO A 233 -3.56 -0.40 18.06
CA PRO A 233 -3.31 -0.62 19.48
C PRO A 233 -2.66 -1.96 19.75
N ARG A 234 -3.12 -3.02 19.08
CA ARG A 234 -2.59 -4.38 19.23
C ARG A 234 -1.13 -4.47 18.78
N ILE A 235 -0.78 -3.86 17.65
CA ILE A 235 0.60 -3.84 17.16
C ILE A 235 1.51 -3.11 18.15
N TYR A 236 1.10 -1.93 18.63
CA TYR A 236 1.87 -1.18 19.63
C TYR A 236 2.02 -1.94 20.94
N GLN A 237 0.97 -2.60 21.42
CA GLN A 237 1.01 -3.40 22.62
C GLN A 237 2.00 -4.56 22.49
N ILE A 238 2.04 -5.23 21.34
CA ILE A 238 3.04 -6.28 21.07
C ILE A 238 4.45 -5.71 21.10
N CYS A 239 4.67 -4.56 20.44
CA CYS A 239 5.97 -3.90 20.46
C CYS A 239 6.43 -3.55 21.89
N GLU A 240 5.53 -3.01 22.72
CA GLU A 240 5.81 -2.66 24.11
C GLU A 240 6.08 -3.90 24.99
N GLN A 241 5.26 -4.95 24.85
CA GLN A 241 5.39 -6.17 25.66
C GLN A 241 6.64 -6.98 25.35
N GLN A 242 7.10 -6.95 24.10
CA GLN A 242 8.24 -7.72 23.63
C GLN A 242 9.51 -6.88 23.44
N ASP A 243 9.48 -5.60 23.83
CA ASP A 243 10.59 -4.65 23.66
C ASP A 243 11.10 -4.59 22.20
N ILE A 244 10.17 -4.52 21.24
CA ILE A 244 10.47 -4.43 19.81
C ILE A 244 10.46 -2.95 19.42
N PRO A 245 11.62 -2.33 19.16
CA PRO A 245 11.71 -0.92 18.73
C PRO A 245 11.37 -0.79 17.24
N ALA A 246 10.15 -1.19 16.87
CA ALA A 246 9.68 -1.21 15.49
C ALA A 246 9.59 0.21 14.92
N THR A 247 10.08 0.38 13.69
CA THR A 247 10.00 1.65 12.96
C THR A 247 8.62 1.89 12.37
N PHE A 248 8.37 3.11 11.89
CA PHE A 248 7.21 3.49 11.09
C PHE A 248 6.88 2.45 10.01
N PHE A 249 7.89 2.06 9.22
CA PHE A 249 7.68 1.19 8.06
C PHE A 249 7.41 -0.26 8.49
N GLU A 250 8.03 -0.72 9.59
CA GLU A 250 7.79 -2.05 10.15
C GLU A 250 6.37 -2.19 10.72
N ILE A 251 5.90 -1.19 11.48
CA ILE A 251 4.52 -1.15 11.99
C ILE A 251 3.52 -1.06 10.84
N THR A 252 3.79 -0.24 9.83
CA THR A 252 2.94 -0.10 8.64
C THR A 252 2.87 -1.41 7.85
N THR A 253 4.00 -2.10 7.70
CA THR A 253 4.06 -3.41 7.04
C THR A 253 3.24 -4.43 7.83
N ALA A 254 3.47 -4.53 9.15
CA ALA A 254 2.72 -5.44 10.02
C ALA A 254 1.20 -5.23 9.96
N LEU A 255 0.75 -3.96 9.95
CA LEU A 255 -0.67 -3.62 9.77
C LEU A 255 -1.22 -4.11 8.43
N ALA A 256 -0.48 -3.91 7.33
CA ALA A 256 -0.91 -4.40 6.02
C ALA A 256 -1.02 -5.93 5.98
N LEU A 257 -0.04 -6.65 6.56
CA LEU A 257 -0.07 -8.12 6.61
C LEU A 257 -1.28 -8.64 7.40
N LEU A 258 -1.62 -8.01 8.52
CA LEU A 258 -2.82 -8.34 9.29
C LEU A 258 -4.10 -8.07 8.51
N PHE A 259 -4.19 -6.89 7.89
CA PHE A 259 -5.33 -6.51 7.08
C PHE A 259 -5.58 -7.52 5.95
N PHE A 260 -4.54 -7.92 5.21
CA PHE A 260 -4.66 -8.91 4.14
C PHE A 260 -5.09 -10.30 4.66
N ALA A 261 -4.57 -10.72 5.82
CA ALA A 261 -4.94 -11.99 6.43
C ALA A 261 -6.41 -11.98 6.89
N GLU A 262 -6.87 -10.89 7.51
CA GLU A 262 -8.25 -10.70 7.94
C GLU A 262 -9.21 -10.72 6.73
N GLN A 263 -8.82 -10.05 5.64
CA GLN A 263 -9.59 -10.00 4.40
C GLN A 263 -9.54 -11.31 3.59
N LYS A 264 -8.75 -12.32 4.03
CA LYS A 264 -8.61 -13.63 3.37
C LYS A 264 -8.32 -13.49 1.88
N VAL A 265 -7.30 -12.70 1.56
CA VAL A 265 -6.87 -12.48 0.17
C VAL A 265 -6.30 -13.77 -0.42
N ASP A 266 -6.54 -13.96 -1.72
CA ASP A 266 -6.01 -15.09 -2.50
C ASP A 266 -4.56 -14.84 -2.93
N VAL A 267 -4.16 -13.58 -3.04
CA VAL A 267 -2.81 -13.18 -3.45
C VAL A 267 -2.49 -11.78 -2.92
N VAL A 268 -1.21 -11.55 -2.61
CA VAL A 268 -0.68 -10.23 -2.25
C VAL A 268 0.33 -9.74 -3.28
N VAL A 269 0.18 -8.49 -3.72
CA VAL A 269 1.17 -7.79 -4.55
C VAL A 269 1.81 -6.69 -3.69
N LEU A 270 3.10 -6.85 -3.41
CA LEU A 270 3.79 -6.16 -2.33
C LEU A 270 4.97 -5.33 -2.86
N GLU A 271 4.89 -4.01 -2.73
CA GLU A 271 6.00 -3.09 -3.05
C GLU A 271 7.02 -3.01 -1.90
N THR A 272 8.32 -3.16 -2.20
CA THR A 272 9.39 -2.80 -1.25
C THR A 272 9.44 -1.30 -1.00
N GLY A 273 9.66 -0.88 0.25
CA GLY A 273 9.84 0.53 0.59
C GLY A 273 11.20 1.07 0.11
N LEU A 274 12.29 0.46 0.57
CA LEU A 274 13.66 0.88 0.24
C LEU A 274 14.59 -0.32 0.06
N GLY A 275 15.33 -0.33 -1.05
CA GLY A 275 16.25 -1.43 -1.36
C GLY A 275 15.49 -2.73 -1.62
N GLY A 276 15.65 -3.71 -0.72
CA GLY A 276 14.97 -4.99 -0.77
C GLY A 276 15.47 -5.96 0.31
N ARG A 277 16.79 -6.14 0.40
CA ARG A 277 17.46 -7.09 1.31
C ARG A 277 17.06 -6.91 2.76
N LEU A 278 17.05 -5.67 3.25
CA LEU A 278 16.70 -5.30 4.63
C LEU A 278 15.38 -4.54 4.72
N ASP A 279 14.56 -4.57 3.66
CA ASP A 279 13.25 -3.94 3.67
C ASP A 279 12.27 -4.77 4.51
N SER A 280 11.39 -4.11 5.27
CA SER A 280 10.45 -4.80 6.16
C SER A 280 9.56 -5.81 5.44
N THR A 281 9.25 -5.55 4.17
CA THR A 281 8.46 -6.46 3.32
C THR A 281 9.16 -7.79 3.05
N ASN A 282 10.49 -7.84 3.18
CA ASN A 282 11.31 -9.04 3.00
C ASN A 282 11.19 -10.06 4.13
N VAL A 283 10.34 -9.80 5.13
CA VAL A 283 9.92 -10.77 6.15
C VAL A 283 9.19 -11.97 5.54
N LEU A 284 8.54 -11.80 4.38
CA LEU A 284 7.89 -12.87 3.63
C LEU A 284 8.96 -13.70 2.91
N THR A 285 9.29 -14.86 3.47
CA THR A 285 10.45 -15.67 3.03
C THR A 285 10.17 -16.55 1.82
N GLN A 286 8.90 -16.73 1.46
CA GLN A 286 8.44 -17.67 0.43
C GLN A 286 7.50 -17.00 -0.60
N PRO A 287 7.90 -15.88 -1.24
CA PRO A 287 7.07 -15.27 -2.27
C PRO A 287 6.92 -16.21 -3.47
N THR A 288 5.78 -16.14 -4.14
CA THR A 288 5.54 -16.87 -5.40
C THR A 288 6.54 -16.45 -6.47
N MET A 289 6.87 -15.16 -6.52
CA MET A 289 7.85 -14.60 -7.47
C MET A 289 8.44 -13.30 -6.93
N ALA A 290 9.74 -13.10 -7.17
CA ALA A 290 10.40 -11.81 -7.00
C ALA A 290 10.41 -11.05 -8.34
N ILE A 291 10.08 -9.76 -8.33
CA ILE A 291 10.04 -8.90 -9.52
C ILE A 291 10.94 -7.70 -9.27
N ILE A 292 11.91 -7.45 -10.15
CA ILE A 292 12.82 -6.29 -10.07
C ILE A 292 12.60 -5.41 -11.31
N THR A 293 11.95 -4.26 -11.15
CA THR A 293 11.49 -3.46 -12.30
C THR A 293 12.64 -2.78 -13.05
N SER A 294 13.44 -1.97 -12.37
CA SER A 294 14.60 -1.25 -12.93
C SER A 294 15.63 -1.01 -11.84
N ILE A 295 16.90 -0.83 -12.20
CA ILE A 295 17.95 -0.38 -11.28
C ILE A 295 18.53 0.95 -11.78
N GLY A 296 18.54 1.95 -10.91
CA GLY A 296 19.20 3.24 -11.12
C GLY A 296 19.87 3.73 -9.84
N LEU A 297 20.68 4.77 -9.94
CA LEU A 297 21.29 5.40 -8.77
C LEU A 297 20.21 6.10 -7.94
N GLU A 298 20.00 5.63 -6.72
CA GLU A 298 19.07 6.20 -5.74
C GLU A 298 19.60 5.94 -4.32
N HIS A 299 19.24 6.81 -3.38
CA HIS A 299 19.54 6.59 -1.96
C HIS A 299 20.97 6.12 -1.68
N THR A 300 21.96 6.68 -2.38
CA THR A 300 23.33 6.14 -2.43
C THR A 300 24.05 6.14 -1.08
N ARG A 301 23.59 6.99 -0.14
CA ARG A 301 24.05 7.00 1.25
C ARG A 301 23.66 5.74 2.05
N ILE A 302 22.65 5.01 1.59
CA ILE A 302 22.08 3.84 2.27
C ILE A 302 22.32 2.57 1.44
N LEU A 303 22.06 2.63 0.13
CA LEU A 303 22.09 1.45 -0.75
C LEU A 303 23.43 1.21 -1.44
N GLY A 304 24.38 2.15 -1.33
CA GLY A 304 25.67 2.12 -2.01
C GLY A 304 25.75 3.12 -3.17
N ASP A 305 26.98 3.39 -3.59
CA ASP A 305 27.33 4.45 -4.56
C ASP A 305 27.43 3.95 -6.01
N THR A 306 27.13 2.67 -6.26
CA THR A 306 27.17 2.05 -7.59
C THR A 306 25.86 1.34 -7.93
N ILE A 307 25.60 1.17 -9.23
CA ILE A 307 24.43 0.44 -9.74
C ILE A 307 24.45 -1.01 -9.27
N GLU A 308 25.63 -1.62 -9.20
CA GLU A 308 25.86 -2.98 -8.74
C GLU A 308 25.52 -3.15 -7.27
N LEU A 309 25.95 -2.23 -6.39
CA LEU A 309 25.60 -2.27 -4.97
C LEU A 309 24.09 -2.13 -4.76
N ILE A 310 23.44 -1.22 -5.49
CA ILE A 310 21.98 -1.07 -5.43
C ILE A 310 21.28 -2.33 -5.94
N ALA A 311 21.78 -2.95 -7.01
CA ALA A 311 21.24 -4.21 -7.52
C ALA A 311 21.39 -5.36 -6.51
N LEU A 312 22.50 -5.43 -5.76
CA LEU A 312 22.67 -6.40 -4.67
C LEU A 312 21.63 -6.18 -3.55
N GLU A 313 21.39 -4.92 -3.17
CA GLU A 313 20.36 -4.59 -2.18
C GLU A 313 18.97 -5.00 -2.65
N LYS A 314 18.59 -4.68 -3.90
CA LYS A 314 17.27 -5.07 -4.43
C LYS A 314 17.16 -6.56 -4.71
N GLY A 315 18.23 -7.19 -5.18
CA GLY A 315 18.34 -8.64 -5.37
C GLY A 315 18.15 -9.45 -4.09
N GLY A 316 18.20 -8.80 -2.91
CA GLY A 316 17.91 -9.43 -1.63
C GLY A 316 16.48 -9.93 -1.45
N ILE A 317 15.53 -9.57 -2.34
CA ILE A 317 14.18 -10.15 -2.35
C ILE A 317 14.11 -11.49 -3.11
N ILE A 318 15.17 -11.89 -3.83
CA ILE A 318 15.23 -13.18 -4.52
C ILE A 318 15.34 -14.31 -3.49
N LYS A 319 14.50 -15.34 -3.63
CA LYS A 319 14.40 -16.47 -2.68
C LYS A 319 14.64 -17.82 -3.38
N SER A 320 15.11 -18.78 -2.59
CA SER A 320 15.42 -20.14 -3.06
C SER A 320 14.19 -20.85 -3.58
N GLY A 321 14.35 -21.53 -4.72
CA GLY A 321 13.28 -22.26 -5.41
C GLY A 321 12.18 -21.37 -5.99
N ARG A 322 12.33 -20.04 -5.95
CA ARG A 322 11.35 -19.09 -6.49
C ARG A 322 11.90 -18.41 -7.74
N PRO A 323 11.06 -18.14 -8.76
CA PRO A 323 11.51 -17.45 -9.96
C PRO A 323 11.75 -15.97 -9.66
N VAL A 324 12.67 -15.37 -10.41
CA VAL A 324 12.85 -13.92 -10.48
C VAL A 324 12.57 -13.42 -11.89
N LEU A 325 11.73 -12.40 -11.98
CA LEU A 325 11.50 -11.62 -13.20
C LEU A 325 12.20 -10.27 -13.07
N VAL A 326 12.94 -9.86 -14.09
CA VAL A 326 13.58 -8.55 -14.14
C VAL A 326 13.14 -7.75 -15.35
N GLY A 327 13.03 -6.43 -15.21
CA GLY A 327 12.84 -5.53 -16.34
C GLY A 327 14.12 -5.38 -17.19
N PRO A 328 14.04 -4.61 -18.30
CA PRO A 328 15.13 -4.54 -19.28
C PRO A 328 16.31 -3.64 -18.83
N HIS A 329 16.10 -2.76 -17.85
CA HIS A 329 17.07 -1.77 -17.41
C HIS A 329 17.67 -2.13 -16.04
N VAL A 330 18.41 -3.24 -16.00
CA VAL A 330 19.07 -3.75 -14.79
C VAL A 330 20.49 -4.28 -15.11
N PRO A 331 21.43 -4.30 -14.15
CA PRO A 331 22.70 -5.02 -14.30
C PRO A 331 22.45 -6.53 -14.21
N HIS A 332 22.12 -7.14 -15.36
CA HIS A 332 21.70 -8.54 -15.44
C HIS A 332 22.71 -9.51 -14.84
N ASP A 333 24.01 -9.28 -15.01
CA ASP A 333 25.04 -10.18 -14.49
C ASP A 333 25.03 -10.24 -12.96
N VAL A 334 24.83 -9.09 -12.29
CA VAL A 334 24.73 -9.01 -10.83
C VAL A 334 23.48 -9.74 -10.34
N LEU A 335 22.32 -9.45 -10.93
CA LEU A 335 21.06 -10.08 -10.51
C LEU A 335 21.00 -11.56 -10.86
N ARG A 336 21.65 -11.99 -11.94
CA ARG A 336 21.79 -13.41 -12.30
C ARG A 336 22.69 -14.12 -11.31
N GLN A 337 23.79 -13.50 -10.86
CA GLN A 337 24.61 -14.04 -9.77
C GLN A 337 23.80 -14.15 -8.47
N CYS A 338 23.04 -13.11 -8.08
CA CYS A 338 22.14 -13.18 -6.93
C CYS A 338 21.15 -14.36 -7.04
N ALA A 339 20.56 -14.57 -8.22
CA ALA A 339 19.64 -15.66 -8.47
C ALA A 339 20.31 -17.04 -8.34
N GLN A 340 21.54 -17.19 -8.83
CA GLN A 340 22.35 -18.41 -8.69
C GLN A 340 22.71 -18.68 -7.22
N ASP A 341 23.22 -17.67 -6.51
CA ASP A 341 23.61 -17.77 -5.09
C ASP A 341 22.42 -18.13 -4.20
N LYS A 342 21.23 -17.62 -4.55
CA LYS A 342 19.98 -17.93 -3.85
C LYS A 342 19.30 -19.19 -4.35
N GLN A 343 19.81 -19.86 -5.38
CA GLN A 343 19.19 -21.04 -6.00
C GLN A 343 17.73 -20.77 -6.43
N ALA A 344 17.50 -19.63 -7.08
CA ALA A 344 16.23 -19.29 -7.71
C ALA A 344 15.86 -20.36 -8.76
N SER A 345 14.57 -20.67 -8.91
CA SER A 345 14.11 -21.69 -9.87
C SER A 345 14.21 -21.22 -11.33
N GLY A 346 14.28 -19.92 -11.57
CA GLY A 346 14.48 -19.36 -12.89
C GLY A 346 14.80 -17.87 -12.85
N TYR A 347 15.49 -17.39 -13.89
CA TYR A 347 15.82 -15.99 -14.11
C TYR A 347 15.22 -15.56 -15.45
N TYR A 348 14.24 -14.66 -15.41
CA TYR A 348 13.47 -14.25 -16.58
C TYR A 348 13.63 -12.76 -16.85
N ILE A 349 13.74 -12.39 -18.12
CA ILE A 349 13.77 -11.00 -18.57
C ILE A 349 12.41 -10.69 -19.20
N SER A 350 11.79 -9.57 -18.82
CA SER A 350 10.47 -9.17 -19.32
C SER A 350 10.39 -9.16 -20.85
N ASP A 351 11.44 -8.67 -21.50
CA ASP A 351 11.47 -8.45 -22.95
C ASP A 351 11.61 -9.75 -23.74
N ASP A 352 12.15 -10.81 -23.14
CA ASP A 352 12.20 -12.14 -23.74
C ASP A 352 10.81 -12.81 -23.73
N LEU A 353 10.00 -12.49 -22.72
CA LEU A 353 8.66 -13.06 -22.54
C LEU A 353 7.58 -12.25 -23.27
N VAL A 354 7.72 -10.92 -23.27
CA VAL A 354 6.83 -9.92 -23.85
C VAL A 354 7.68 -8.85 -24.56
N PRO A 355 8.02 -9.08 -25.85
CA PRO A 355 8.87 -8.16 -26.61
C PRO A 355 8.27 -6.75 -26.74
N PRO A 356 9.10 -5.70 -26.83
CA PRO A 356 8.62 -4.37 -27.16
C PRO A 356 7.99 -4.35 -28.56
N PRO A 357 7.02 -3.46 -28.83
CA PRO A 357 6.44 -3.33 -30.16
C PRO A 357 7.54 -2.97 -31.18
N SER A 358 7.53 -3.63 -32.34
CA SER A 358 8.45 -3.31 -33.43
C SER A 358 8.22 -1.86 -33.89
N SER A 359 9.24 -1.01 -33.84
CA SER A 359 9.17 0.37 -34.33
C SER A 359 8.95 0.39 -35.85
N SER A 360 7.70 0.55 -36.29
CA SER A 360 7.36 0.67 -37.69
C SER A 360 7.46 2.12 -38.17
N SER A 361 8.67 2.67 -38.24
CA SER A 361 9.04 3.74 -39.20
C SER A 361 10.52 4.12 -39.04
N PRO A 362 11.34 4.07 -40.11
CA PRO A 362 12.76 4.45 -40.10
C PRO A 362 13.00 5.96 -40.16
N ASP A 363 11.96 6.76 -39.96
CA ASP A 363 12.00 8.21 -40.15
C ASP A 363 11.29 8.85 -38.95
N ASN A 364 12.07 9.23 -37.94
CA ASN A 364 11.76 10.31 -37.01
C ASN A 364 12.99 10.56 -36.13
N THR A 365 13.61 11.72 -36.32
CA THR A 365 14.70 12.30 -35.54
C THR A 365 14.25 12.82 -34.17
N GLU A 366 13.20 12.25 -33.59
CA GLU A 366 12.88 12.46 -32.17
C GLU A 366 13.51 11.31 -31.40
N GLU A 367 14.36 11.64 -30.41
CA GLU A 367 14.92 10.66 -29.46
C GLU A 367 13.85 9.63 -29.11
N ASN A 368 14.13 8.34 -29.31
CA ASN A 368 13.25 7.23 -28.94
C ASN A 368 12.86 7.38 -27.47
N LEU A 369 11.77 8.09 -27.20
CA LEU A 369 11.24 8.32 -25.87
C LEU A 369 10.71 6.98 -25.39
N VAL A 370 11.47 6.34 -24.49
CA VAL A 370 11.05 5.12 -23.83
C VAL A 370 9.80 5.43 -23.01
N ASP A 371 8.67 4.82 -23.40
CA ASP A 371 7.46 4.88 -22.60
C ASP A 371 7.59 3.91 -21.42
N TYR A 372 8.00 4.45 -20.27
CA TYR A 372 8.15 3.68 -19.04
C TYR A 372 6.84 3.07 -18.54
N ASP A 373 5.67 3.63 -18.87
CA ASP A 373 4.41 3.00 -18.47
C ASP A 373 4.11 1.75 -19.31
N LEU A 374 4.43 1.81 -20.61
CA LEU A 374 4.37 0.64 -21.49
C LEU A 374 5.38 -0.43 -21.06
N GLU A 375 6.59 -0.03 -20.64
CA GLU A 375 7.58 -0.97 -20.06
C GLU A 375 7.04 -1.64 -18.79
N ASN A 376 6.51 -0.85 -17.85
CA ASN A 376 5.90 -1.40 -16.63
C ASN A 376 4.72 -2.34 -16.95
N ALA A 377 3.93 -2.04 -17.99
CA ALA A 377 2.87 -2.93 -18.47
C ALA A 377 3.42 -4.26 -19.00
N ARG A 378 4.52 -4.24 -19.76
CA ARG A 378 5.19 -5.47 -20.23
C ARG A 378 5.77 -6.30 -19.10
N ILE A 379 6.38 -5.66 -18.09
CA ILE A 379 6.86 -6.36 -16.88
C ILE A 379 5.70 -7.05 -16.15
N ALA A 380 4.58 -6.34 -15.94
CA ALA A 380 3.39 -6.93 -15.31
C ALA A 380 2.83 -8.09 -16.15
N GLN A 381 2.74 -7.94 -17.47
CA GLN A 381 2.27 -8.99 -18.38
C GLN A 381 3.19 -10.23 -18.36
N ALA A 382 4.51 -10.03 -18.34
CA ALA A 382 5.49 -11.11 -18.25
C ALA A 382 5.35 -11.89 -16.93
N ALA A 383 5.13 -11.20 -15.80
CA ALA A 383 4.88 -11.84 -14.51
C ALA A 383 3.60 -12.68 -14.53
N LEU A 384 2.52 -12.16 -15.12
CA LEU A 384 1.25 -12.89 -15.25
C LEU A 384 1.39 -14.13 -16.15
N LYS A 385 2.16 -14.04 -17.24
CA LYS A 385 2.45 -15.18 -18.11
C LYS A 385 3.20 -16.29 -17.36
N LEU A 386 4.23 -15.93 -16.60
CA LEU A 386 4.96 -16.87 -15.74
C LEU A 386 4.05 -17.51 -14.69
N LEU A 387 3.12 -16.74 -14.10
CA LEU A 387 2.13 -17.30 -13.16
C LEU A 387 1.22 -18.35 -13.81
N GLN A 388 0.79 -18.11 -15.05
CA GLN A 388 0.00 -19.08 -15.81
C GLN A 388 0.82 -20.34 -16.15
N ASP A 389 2.06 -20.18 -16.58
CA ASP A 389 2.95 -21.29 -16.92
C ASP A 389 3.20 -22.19 -15.68
N MET A 390 3.41 -21.58 -14.51
CA MET A 390 3.57 -22.32 -13.24
C MET A 390 2.33 -23.09 -12.80
N GLN A 391 1.13 -22.66 -13.19
CA GLN A 391 -0.13 -23.37 -12.92
C GLN A 391 -0.40 -24.49 -13.93
N GLY A 392 0.10 -24.36 -15.16
CA GLY A 392 -0.06 -25.37 -16.21
C GLY A 392 0.79 -26.63 -16.00
N ASP A 393 1.87 -26.52 -15.22
CA ASP A 393 2.79 -27.61 -14.87
C ASP A 393 2.39 -28.40 -13.61
N ASP A 394 1.19 -28.17 -13.05
CA ASP A 394 0.65 -28.94 -11.92
C ASP A 394 -0.26 -30.07 -12.44
N PRO A 395 0.24 -31.31 -12.59
CA PRO A 395 -0.61 -32.44 -12.90
C PRO A 395 -1.38 -32.80 -11.63
N GLN A 396 -2.68 -32.49 -11.59
CA GLN A 396 -3.60 -32.94 -10.54
C GLN A 396 -3.39 -34.39 -10.11
#